data_AF-A0A0A9DFN1-F1
#
_entry.id   AF-A0A0A9DFN1-F1
#
_cell.length_a   1.000
_cell.length_b   1.000
_cell.length_c   1.000
_cell.angle_alpha   90.00
_cell.angle_beta   90.00
_cell.angle_gamma   90.00
#
_symmetry.space_group_name_H-M   'P 1'
#
loop_
_entity.id
_entity.type
_entity.pdbx_description
1 polymer ?
#
loop_
_entity_poly.entity_id
_entity_poly.type
_entity_poly.pdbx_seq_one_letter_code
_entity_poly.pdbx_strand_id
1 'polypeptide(L)'
;MARDTWFNDQFYTSYFMWDSFTAGIAMSSMRNDMNIKFGNDFAELEYMNITVITSNKPYGVHDWSNPLFDGRGTPKFGLKKGGVHSGHVQTGITDSFCRPKGSKKGICEDGYTKDVSGPEAVCVRVATKARANMDKNSPLDREFFKSFLEALNLHENSGRFDIRAQFPFYREDLYRPDFVNKNIGKSVIFDMDMSPGDFVSLIYLLKAPTETINLKGILVSGNGWANVASIDIIYDILHMMGRDDIPVGRGNSTALGTPILGCKYVRAIPQGSGGLLDSDTLYGLARSLPRSPRRYTAENSVKHGAPRNTDHPDLRQPLAFEVWQSIKEQLDPSEKITILTNGPLTNLANIVLSDKNASSVIESVYVVGGHIRDENRSKGNVFTVPSNRYAEFNIFLDPLAAKTVLESTLDITLIPLSSQRKAASFRAILQALKHAGRTPESSFVHRLLLLLHDLQQKHKLYRHMDIFLGEVLGAVYLVEGSNMSPSLQPKPISIVANSTRRIDGQIVVNKQSANLVKVLIDFSTEEYYNRVANSLGSKEQSAIIGSFAEQRAIWSKPPKNLGP
;
A
#
# COMPACT_ATOMS: atom_id res chain seq x y z
N MET A 1 -10.31 -3.59 -18.70
CA MET A 1 -8.85 -3.70 -18.49
C MET A 1 -8.54 -5.17 -18.22
N ALA A 2 -8.04 -5.87 -19.23
CA ALA A 2 -7.85 -7.31 -19.20
C ALA A 2 -6.36 -7.64 -19.12
N ARG A 3 -5.97 -8.16 -17.96
CA ARG A 3 -4.92 -9.15 -17.63
C ARG A 3 -3.62 -9.17 -18.45
N ASP A 4 -2.56 -8.69 -17.80
CA ASP A 4 -1.16 -8.99 -18.09
C ASP A 4 -0.69 -10.23 -17.30
N THR A 5 -0.38 -11.33 -17.99
CA THR A 5 0.58 -12.36 -17.52
C THR A 5 1.14 -13.09 -18.74
N TRP A 6 2.48 -13.20 -18.84
CA TRP A 6 3.18 -13.76 -20.01
C TRP A 6 3.81 -15.12 -19.75
N PHE A 7 3.96 -15.86 -20.85
CA PHE A 7 4.65 -17.14 -20.99
C PHE A 7 5.32 -17.16 -22.38
N ASN A 8 6.66 -17.12 -22.47
CA ASN A 8 7.53 -17.31 -23.67
C ASN A 8 8.13 -16.09 -24.42
N ASP A 9 9.15 -16.37 -25.25
CA ASP A 9 9.92 -15.45 -26.12
C ASP A 9 9.14 -14.91 -27.35
N GLN A 10 7.90 -15.35 -27.54
CA GLN A 10 7.01 -14.88 -28.62
C GLN A 10 6.10 -13.76 -28.14
N PHE A 11 6.69 -12.73 -27.53
CA PHE A 11 5.94 -11.61 -26.95
C PHE A 11 5.02 -10.89 -27.95
N TYR A 12 5.26 -11.00 -29.26
CA TYR A 12 4.40 -10.40 -30.28
C TYR A 12 3.04 -11.11 -30.46
N THR A 13 2.88 -12.37 -30.03
CA THR A 13 1.66 -13.16 -30.30
C THR A 13 0.54 -12.96 -29.27
N SER A 14 0.82 -12.35 -28.13
CA SER A 14 -0.07 -12.41 -26.95
C SER A 14 -0.44 -11.05 -26.35
N TYR A 15 -0.09 -9.94 -27.00
CA TYR A 15 -0.21 -8.61 -26.39
C TYR A 15 -1.24 -7.71 -27.05
N PHE A 16 -2.05 -7.10 -26.20
CA PHE A 16 -2.79 -5.89 -26.51
C PHE A 16 -1.91 -4.67 -26.22
N MET A 17 -0.97 -4.34 -27.14
CA MET A 17 -0.07 -3.18 -27.02
C MET A 17 -0.76 -1.84 -27.32
N TRP A 18 -1.98 -1.63 -26.81
CA TRP A 18 -2.77 -0.46 -27.16
C TRP A 18 -2.09 0.85 -26.78
N ASP A 19 -1.44 0.91 -25.62
CA ASP A 19 -0.76 2.13 -25.16
C ASP A 19 0.47 2.43 -26.02
N SER A 20 1.30 1.43 -26.31
CA SER A 20 2.48 1.60 -27.16
C SER A 20 2.10 1.89 -28.62
N PHE A 21 1.04 1.26 -29.13
CA PHE A 21 0.48 1.55 -30.45
C PHE A 21 -0.07 2.97 -30.51
N THR A 22 -0.82 3.41 -29.49
CA THR A 22 -1.33 4.79 -29.39
C THR A 22 -0.19 5.80 -29.31
N ALA A 23 0.87 5.51 -28.55
CA ALA A 23 2.08 6.32 -28.52
C ALA A 23 2.76 6.36 -29.90
N GLY A 24 2.84 5.23 -30.60
CA GLY A 24 3.36 5.15 -31.97
C GLY A 24 2.54 6.01 -32.94
N ILE A 25 1.21 5.94 -32.90
CA ILE A 25 0.32 6.79 -33.68
C ILE A 25 0.55 8.26 -33.36
N ALA A 26 0.63 8.63 -32.07
CA ALA A 26 0.88 10.00 -31.66
C ALA A 26 2.23 10.51 -32.16
N MET A 27 3.30 9.72 -32.03
CA MET A 27 4.64 10.07 -32.51
C MET A 27 4.69 10.20 -34.04
N SER A 28 4.09 9.27 -34.78
CA SER A 28 3.98 9.34 -36.25
C SER A 28 3.17 10.57 -36.67
N SER A 29 2.09 10.88 -35.97
CA SER A 29 1.30 12.10 -36.20
C SER A 29 2.13 13.36 -35.97
N MET A 30 2.80 13.49 -34.82
CA MET A 30 3.65 14.64 -34.52
C MET A 30 4.80 14.81 -35.52
N ARG A 31 5.36 13.70 -36.01
CA ARG A 31 6.42 13.71 -37.03
C ARG A 31 5.90 14.13 -38.40
N ASN A 32 4.75 13.61 -38.81
CA ASN A 32 4.25 13.74 -40.18
C ASN A 32 3.32 14.94 -40.38
N ASP A 33 2.72 15.50 -39.32
CA ASP A 33 1.78 16.63 -39.39
C ASP A 33 2.43 17.92 -39.94
N MET A 34 3.77 18.04 -39.94
CA MET A 34 4.46 19.15 -40.62
C MET A 34 4.47 19.03 -42.16
N ASN A 35 4.18 17.84 -42.70
CA ASN A 35 4.14 17.56 -44.12
C ASN A 35 2.86 16.75 -44.43
N ILE A 36 1.73 17.46 -44.61
CA ILE A 36 0.36 16.95 -44.87
C ILE A 36 0.27 15.80 -45.91
N LYS A 37 1.30 15.61 -46.75
CA LYS A 37 1.42 14.52 -47.71
C LYS A 37 1.60 13.13 -47.11
N PHE A 38 2.17 13.02 -45.91
CA PHE A 38 2.41 11.73 -45.26
C PHE A 38 1.35 11.56 -44.17
N GLY A 39 0.42 10.62 -44.38
CA GLY A 39 -0.56 10.26 -43.36
C GLY A 39 0.10 9.63 -42.13
N ASN A 40 -0.68 8.96 -41.28
CA ASN A 40 -0.10 8.22 -40.17
C ASN A 40 0.44 6.85 -40.64
N ASP A 41 1.64 6.50 -40.18
CA ASP A 41 2.37 5.31 -40.61
C ASP A 41 1.76 4.02 -40.08
N PHE A 42 1.01 4.11 -38.97
CA PHE A 42 0.52 2.96 -38.22
C PHE A 42 -1.01 2.83 -38.22
N ALA A 43 -1.73 3.89 -38.57
CA ALA A 43 -3.19 3.91 -38.58
C ALA A 43 -3.80 4.75 -39.70
N GLU A 44 -5.06 4.46 -40.02
CA GLU A 44 -5.95 5.37 -40.74
C GLU A 44 -6.56 6.34 -39.71
N LEU A 45 -6.51 7.64 -40.05
CA LEU A 45 -7.01 8.71 -39.19
C LEU A 45 -8.20 9.41 -39.85
N GLU A 46 -9.27 9.58 -39.10
CA GLU A 46 -10.51 10.23 -39.55
C GLU A 46 -10.95 11.30 -38.56
N TYR A 47 -11.53 12.40 -39.07
CA TYR A 47 -12.19 13.37 -38.19
C TYR A 47 -13.56 12.83 -37.80
N MET A 48 -13.78 12.68 -36.50
CA MET A 48 -15.04 12.23 -35.93
C MET A 48 -15.54 13.25 -34.92
N ASN A 49 -16.86 13.44 -34.87
CA ASN A 49 -17.52 14.31 -33.90
C ASN A 49 -17.88 13.47 -32.68
N ILE A 50 -17.04 13.49 -31.65
CA ILE A 50 -17.24 12.63 -30.47
C ILE A 50 -17.70 13.42 -29.26
N THR A 51 -18.36 12.73 -28.34
CA THR A 51 -18.56 13.19 -26.97
C THR A 51 -18.27 12.05 -25.99
N VAL A 52 -17.97 12.40 -24.74
CA VAL A 52 -17.85 11.42 -23.65
C VAL A 52 -19.17 11.42 -22.88
N ILE A 53 -19.81 10.25 -22.81
CA ILE A 53 -21.03 10.06 -22.02
C ILE A 53 -20.63 10.14 -20.55
N THR A 54 -21.14 11.14 -19.83
CA THR A 54 -20.85 11.32 -18.40
C THR A 54 -22.06 11.03 -17.51
N SER A 55 -23.18 10.61 -18.09
CA SER A 55 -24.39 10.24 -17.37
C SER A 55 -25.35 9.45 -18.26
N ASN A 56 -26.30 8.74 -17.66
CA ASN A 56 -27.25 7.86 -18.34
C ASN A 56 -28.66 8.44 -18.38
N LYS A 57 -29.39 8.14 -19.45
CA LYS A 57 -30.81 8.50 -19.59
C LYS A 57 -31.64 7.85 -18.47
N PRO A 58 -32.71 8.49 -17.96
CA PRO A 58 -33.29 9.72 -18.49
C PRO A 58 -32.52 10.95 -18.00
N TYR A 59 -32.19 11.84 -18.93
CA TYR A 59 -31.53 13.10 -18.60
C TYR A 59 -32.50 14.03 -17.88
N GLY A 60 -32.00 14.77 -16.89
CA GLY A 60 -32.77 15.65 -16.02
C GLY A 60 -33.32 14.98 -14.75
N VAL A 61 -33.16 13.66 -14.60
CA VAL A 61 -33.58 12.95 -13.39
C VAL A 61 -32.65 13.30 -12.23
N HIS A 62 -33.24 13.67 -11.10
CA HIS A 62 -32.52 14.03 -9.88
C HIS A 62 -32.60 12.90 -8.86
N ASP A 63 -31.68 11.94 -8.94
CA ASP A 63 -31.59 10.80 -8.03
C ASP A 63 -30.36 10.88 -7.09
N TRP A 64 -29.72 12.05 -7.03
CA TRP A 64 -28.54 12.35 -6.20
C TRP A 64 -27.26 11.59 -6.61
N SER A 65 -27.28 10.84 -7.72
CA SER A 65 -26.10 10.10 -8.20
C SER A 65 -25.06 10.99 -8.90
N ASN A 66 -25.47 12.13 -9.45
CA ASN A 66 -24.66 12.94 -10.35
C ASN A 66 -24.05 14.18 -9.66
N PRO A 67 -22.76 14.17 -9.30
CA PRO A 67 -22.12 15.23 -8.51
C PRO A 67 -21.93 16.56 -9.27
N LEU A 68 -22.18 16.58 -10.58
CA LEU A 68 -22.13 17.79 -11.39
C LEU A 68 -23.36 18.68 -11.15
N PHE A 69 -24.47 18.08 -10.73
CA PHE A 69 -25.78 18.72 -10.54
C PHE A 69 -26.25 18.67 -9.09
N ASP A 70 -25.88 17.62 -8.36
CA ASP A 70 -26.40 17.33 -7.02
C ASP A 70 -26.09 18.42 -5.99
N GLY A 71 -27.12 18.83 -5.23
CA GLY A 71 -27.02 19.83 -4.16
C GLY A 71 -26.60 21.23 -4.60
N ARG A 72 -26.72 21.58 -5.89
CA ARG A 72 -26.20 22.84 -6.45
C ARG A 72 -27.27 23.69 -7.13
N GLY A 73 -27.26 24.99 -6.81
CA GLY A 73 -28.08 26.00 -7.52
C GLY A 73 -27.68 26.16 -8.99
N THR A 74 -26.37 26.06 -9.27
CA THR A 74 -25.79 26.12 -10.63
C THR A 74 -24.90 24.90 -10.87
N PRO A 75 -25.08 24.16 -11.98
CA PRO A 75 -24.25 22.99 -12.31
C PRO A 75 -22.76 23.33 -12.46
N LYS A 76 -21.88 22.37 -12.17
CA LYS A 76 -20.43 22.54 -12.42
C LYS A 76 -20.17 22.71 -13.93
N PHE A 77 -19.10 23.43 -14.26
CA PHE A 77 -18.64 23.64 -15.65
C PHE A 77 -19.67 24.29 -16.59
N GLY A 78 -20.72 24.93 -16.06
CA GLY A 78 -21.78 25.53 -16.87
C GLY A 78 -22.66 24.52 -17.61
N LEU A 79 -22.70 23.27 -17.14
CA LEU A 79 -23.46 22.21 -17.81
C LEU A 79 -24.97 22.46 -17.77
N LYS A 80 -25.67 22.08 -18.85
CA LYS A 80 -27.12 22.29 -19.00
C LYS A 80 -27.92 21.22 -18.24
N LYS A 81 -28.82 21.63 -17.35
CA LYS A 81 -29.82 20.74 -16.72
C LYS A 81 -30.71 20.12 -17.80
N GLY A 82 -30.92 18.80 -17.74
CA GLY A 82 -31.63 18.04 -18.78
C GLY A 82 -30.80 17.73 -20.03
N GLY A 83 -29.53 18.16 -20.10
CA GLY A 83 -28.59 17.78 -21.16
C GLY A 83 -28.00 16.39 -20.95
N VAL A 84 -27.20 15.93 -21.92
CA VAL A 84 -26.59 14.57 -21.94
C VAL A 84 -25.70 14.24 -20.73
N HIS A 85 -25.28 15.26 -19.97
CA HIS A 85 -24.48 15.13 -18.76
C HIS A 85 -25.33 15.13 -17.47
N SER A 86 -26.65 15.33 -17.58
CA SER A 86 -27.58 15.59 -16.47
C SER A 86 -28.43 14.37 -16.08
N GLY A 87 -27.96 13.14 -16.28
CA GLY A 87 -28.65 11.90 -15.93
C GLY A 87 -28.06 11.16 -14.73
N HIS A 88 -28.42 9.89 -14.58
CA HIS A 88 -27.88 8.99 -13.55
C HIS A 88 -26.40 8.69 -13.82
N VAL A 89 -25.54 8.71 -12.81
CA VAL A 89 -24.13 8.28 -12.93
C VAL A 89 -23.94 6.99 -12.17
N GLN A 90 -23.37 5.97 -12.81
CA GLN A 90 -23.14 4.68 -12.18
C GLN A 90 -22.38 4.83 -10.85
N THR A 91 -23.03 4.45 -9.75
CA THR A 91 -22.49 4.60 -8.40
C THR A 91 -21.68 3.38 -7.93
N GLY A 92 -21.76 2.26 -8.66
CA GLY A 92 -20.99 1.04 -8.40
C GLY A 92 -21.30 -0.13 -9.32
N ILE A 93 -20.59 -1.25 -9.14
CA ILE A 93 -20.76 -2.48 -9.96
C ILE A 93 -22.13 -3.14 -9.71
N THR A 94 -22.72 -2.90 -8.54
CA THR A 94 -24.04 -3.41 -8.14
C THR A 94 -25.14 -2.38 -8.27
N ASP A 95 -24.91 -1.28 -9.00
CA ASP A 95 -25.90 -0.25 -9.20
C ASP A 95 -27.17 -0.85 -9.84
N SER A 96 -28.29 -0.79 -9.13
CA SER A 96 -29.55 -1.37 -9.57
C SER A 96 -30.12 -0.67 -10.80
N PHE A 97 -29.78 0.60 -10.99
CA PHE A 97 -30.14 1.33 -12.19
C PHE A 97 -29.41 0.74 -13.39
N CYS A 98 -28.09 0.61 -13.27
CA CYS A 98 -27.25 0.07 -14.34
C CYS A 98 -27.42 -1.42 -14.57
N ARG A 99 -28.01 -2.16 -13.63
CA ARG A 99 -28.16 -3.62 -13.71
C ARG A 99 -29.61 -4.04 -13.41
N PRO A 100 -30.52 -3.89 -14.40
CA PRO A 100 -31.92 -4.25 -14.22
C PRO A 100 -32.08 -5.75 -13.88
N LYS A 101 -33.02 -6.06 -12.99
CA LYS A 101 -33.31 -7.44 -12.54
C LYS A 101 -33.57 -8.35 -13.75
N GLY A 102 -32.86 -9.48 -13.81
CA GLY A 102 -32.98 -10.46 -14.89
C GLY A 102 -32.02 -10.26 -16.07
N SER A 103 -31.33 -9.11 -16.17
CA SER A 103 -30.32 -8.89 -17.20
C SER A 103 -28.91 -9.30 -16.73
N LYS A 104 -28.19 -10.03 -17.59
CA LYS A 104 -26.75 -10.28 -17.41
C LYS A 104 -25.87 -9.11 -17.89
N LYS A 105 -26.44 -8.16 -18.66
CA LYS A 105 -25.73 -7.02 -19.24
C LYS A 105 -26.17 -5.71 -18.58
N GLY A 106 -25.23 -4.85 -18.24
CA GLY A 106 -25.51 -3.52 -17.71
C GLY A 106 -26.02 -2.57 -18.80
N ILE A 107 -26.79 -1.55 -18.42
CA ILE A 107 -27.36 -0.54 -19.33
C ILE A 107 -26.64 0.81 -19.29
N CYS A 108 -25.75 1.02 -18.32
CA CYS A 108 -25.04 2.29 -18.19
C CYS A 108 -23.83 2.36 -19.13
N GLU A 109 -23.61 3.56 -19.67
CA GLU A 109 -22.58 3.90 -20.66
C GLU A 109 -21.65 5.02 -20.14
N ASP A 110 -21.58 5.24 -18.82
CA ASP A 110 -20.67 6.25 -18.25
C ASP A 110 -19.21 5.99 -18.67
N GLY A 111 -18.55 7.01 -19.21
CA GLY A 111 -17.19 6.95 -19.72
C GLY A 111 -17.06 6.44 -21.16
N TYR A 112 -18.17 6.08 -21.83
CA TYR A 112 -18.12 5.69 -23.25
C TYR A 112 -17.92 6.92 -24.13
N THR A 113 -17.09 6.77 -25.16
CA THR A 113 -16.98 7.72 -26.26
C THR A 113 -18.01 7.37 -27.32
N LYS A 114 -18.76 8.37 -27.81
CA LYS A 114 -19.79 8.16 -28.83
C LYS A 114 -19.71 9.24 -29.90
N ASP A 115 -19.90 8.82 -31.14
CA ASP A 115 -20.11 9.71 -32.28
C ASP A 115 -21.49 10.38 -32.16
N VAL A 116 -21.51 11.71 -32.16
CA VAL A 116 -22.71 12.53 -32.02
C VAL A 116 -22.63 13.77 -32.91
N SER A 117 -23.77 14.25 -33.38
CA SER A 117 -23.87 15.43 -34.25
C SER A 117 -24.36 16.69 -33.50
N GLY A 118 -24.46 16.64 -32.18
CA GLY A 118 -24.98 17.70 -31.34
C GLY A 118 -23.94 18.78 -30.96
N PRO A 119 -24.37 19.89 -30.33
CA PRO A 119 -23.47 20.96 -29.88
C PRO A 119 -22.46 20.52 -28.80
N GLU A 120 -22.67 19.37 -28.17
CA GLU A 120 -21.74 18.72 -27.24
C GLU A 120 -20.60 17.95 -27.93
N ALA A 121 -20.65 17.84 -29.27
CA ALA A 121 -19.65 17.13 -30.03
C ALA A 121 -18.37 17.95 -30.13
N VAL A 122 -17.22 17.29 -29.97
CA VAL A 122 -15.91 17.84 -30.29
C VAL A 122 -15.39 17.10 -31.50
N CYS A 123 -15.09 17.85 -32.56
CA CYS A 123 -14.43 17.29 -33.74
C CYS A 123 -12.98 16.96 -33.39
N VAL A 124 -12.63 15.69 -33.40
CA VAL A 124 -11.27 15.21 -33.10
C VAL A 124 -10.81 14.23 -34.17
N ARG A 125 -9.49 14.13 -34.34
CA ARG A 125 -8.89 13.16 -35.24
C ARG A 125 -8.70 11.82 -34.52
N VAL A 126 -9.41 10.79 -34.96
CA VAL A 126 -9.46 9.46 -34.33
C VAL A 126 -8.74 8.45 -35.22
N ALA A 127 -7.94 7.57 -34.61
CA ALA A 127 -7.41 6.40 -35.30
C ALA A 127 -8.49 5.32 -35.40
N THR A 128 -9.06 5.13 -36.59
CA THR A 128 -10.20 4.23 -36.82
C THR A 128 -9.76 2.81 -37.13
N LYS A 129 -8.58 2.65 -37.75
CA LYS A 129 -8.08 1.36 -38.18
C LYS A 129 -6.55 1.29 -38.13
N ALA A 130 -6.02 0.20 -37.60
CA ALA A 130 -4.59 -0.07 -37.67
C ALA A 130 -4.18 -0.47 -39.10
N ARG A 131 -3.05 0.03 -39.58
CA ARG A 131 -2.50 -0.37 -40.88
C ARG A 131 -1.92 -1.78 -40.78
N ALA A 132 -2.24 -2.60 -41.78
CA ALA A 132 -1.65 -3.92 -41.94
C ALA A 132 -0.15 -3.79 -42.23
N ASN A 133 0.62 -4.82 -41.86
CA ASN A 133 2.03 -4.89 -42.21
C ASN A 133 2.20 -4.89 -43.74
N MET A 134 3.14 -4.09 -44.24
CA MET A 134 3.47 -4.04 -45.66
C MET A 134 4.05 -5.38 -46.16
N ASP A 135 4.74 -6.13 -45.31
CA ASP A 135 5.20 -7.48 -45.60
C ASP A 135 4.11 -8.50 -45.28
N LYS A 136 3.45 -9.00 -46.34
CA LYS A 136 2.37 -10.00 -46.23
C LYS A 136 2.83 -11.37 -45.73
N ASN A 137 4.13 -11.65 -45.78
CA ASN A 137 4.70 -12.91 -45.31
C ASN A 137 5.22 -12.82 -43.88
N SER A 138 5.24 -11.62 -43.31
CA SER A 138 5.62 -11.39 -41.92
C SER A 138 4.60 -12.07 -40.99
N PRO A 139 5.05 -12.73 -39.90
CA PRO A 139 4.15 -13.21 -38.87
C PRO A 139 3.49 -12.08 -38.07
N LEU A 140 3.94 -10.83 -38.25
CA LEU A 140 3.37 -9.63 -37.64
C LEU A 140 2.32 -9.02 -38.58
N ASP A 141 1.07 -8.94 -38.13
CA ASP A 141 -0.07 -8.53 -38.94
C ASP A 141 -0.23 -7.01 -39.11
N ARG A 142 0.43 -6.20 -38.26
CA ARG A 142 0.37 -4.72 -38.29
C ARG A 142 1.74 -4.08 -38.50
N GLU A 143 1.76 -2.97 -39.23
CA GLU A 143 2.99 -2.24 -39.56
C GLU A 143 3.72 -1.74 -38.30
N PHE A 144 2.96 -1.34 -37.27
CA PHE A 144 3.48 -0.88 -36.00
C PHE A 144 4.49 -1.83 -35.35
N PHE A 145 4.25 -3.15 -35.40
CA PHE A 145 5.08 -4.11 -34.68
C PHE A 145 6.52 -4.10 -35.19
N LYS A 146 6.74 -3.94 -36.49
CA LYS A 146 8.08 -3.89 -37.06
C LYS A 146 8.88 -2.70 -36.52
N SER A 147 8.29 -1.50 -36.60
CA SER A 147 8.91 -0.28 -36.06
C SER A 147 9.13 -0.34 -34.54
N PHE A 148 8.19 -0.95 -33.82
CA PHE A 148 8.30 -1.13 -32.36
C PHE A 148 9.47 -2.05 -32.00
N LEU A 149 9.59 -3.20 -32.67
CA LEU A 149 10.68 -4.15 -32.46
C LEU A 149 12.05 -3.54 -32.84
N GLU A 150 12.10 -2.79 -33.93
CA GLU A 150 13.31 -2.08 -34.34
C GLU A 150 13.74 -1.08 -33.25
N ALA A 151 12.82 -0.26 -32.75
CA ALA A 151 13.11 0.70 -31.68
C ALA A 151 13.69 0.03 -30.42
N LEU A 152 13.19 -1.16 -30.04
CA LEU A 152 13.69 -1.92 -28.88
C LEU A 152 15.04 -2.60 -29.12
N ASN A 153 15.28 -3.07 -30.35
CA ASN A 153 16.47 -3.88 -30.67
C ASN A 153 17.64 -3.06 -31.21
N LEU A 154 17.44 -1.79 -31.56
CA LEU A 154 18.52 -0.90 -31.96
C LEU A 154 19.52 -0.74 -30.81
N HIS A 155 20.79 -1.08 -31.08
CA HIS A 155 21.86 -1.02 -30.08
C HIS A 155 22.00 0.37 -29.43
N GLU A 156 21.78 1.43 -30.19
CA GLU A 156 21.80 2.82 -29.70
C GLU A 156 20.67 3.13 -28.70
N ASN A 157 19.53 2.44 -28.83
CA ASN A 157 18.38 2.55 -27.94
C ASN A 157 18.41 1.53 -26.79
N SER A 158 19.40 0.64 -26.76
CA SER A 158 19.55 -0.30 -25.66
C SER A 158 19.78 0.47 -24.36
N GLY A 159 18.94 0.20 -23.37
CA GLY A 159 19.08 0.79 -22.04
C GLY A 159 20.43 0.36 -21.46
N ARG A 160 21.38 1.30 -21.35
CA ARG A 160 22.67 1.09 -20.69
C ARG A 160 22.49 1.07 -19.17
N PHE A 161 21.71 0.12 -18.65
CA PHE A 161 21.57 -0.07 -17.22
C PHE A 161 22.64 -1.03 -16.72
N ASP A 162 23.91 -0.64 -16.87
CA ASP A 162 24.99 -1.27 -16.12
C ASP A 162 25.28 -0.39 -14.91
N ILE A 163 24.75 -0.80 -13.74
CA ILE A 163 25.01 -0.09 -12.49
C ILE A 163 26.51 0.01 -12.19
N ARG A 164 27.34 -0.92 -12.70
CA ARG A 164 28.80 -0.88 -12.57
C ARG A 164 29.44 0.20 -13.43
N ALA A 165 28.81 0.57 -14.55
CA ALA A 165 29.27 1.70 -15.36
C ALA A 165 29.09 3.04 -14.60
N GLN A 166 28.08 3.14 -13.74
CA GLN A 166 27.90 4.30 -12.85
C GLN A 166 28.70 4.18 -11.55
N PHE A 167 28.82 2.97 -11.01
CA PHE A 167 29.46 2.68 -9.74
C PHE A 167 30.44 1.50 -9.87
N PRO A 168 31.73 1.76 -10.19
CA PRO A 168 32.70 0.72 -10.57
C PRO A 168 32.93 -0.38 -9.51
N PHE A 169 32.58 -0.11 -8.26
CA PHE A 169 32.75 -1.03 -7.12
C PHE A 169 31.41 -1.48 -6.52
N TYR A 170 30.33 -1.46 -7.32
CA TYR A 170 29.03 -1.98 -6.93
C TYR A 170 29.10 -3.46 -6.50
N ARG A 171 28.42 -3.79 -5.40
CA ARG A 171 28.30 -5.15 -4.83
C ARG A 171 26.90 -5.37 -4.26
N GLU A 172 26.44 -6.61 -4.32
CA GLU A 172 25.19 -7.08 -3.73
C GLU A 172 25.45 -7.69 -2.35
N ASP A 173 25.91 -6.87 -1.41
CA ASP A 173 26.23 -7.31 -0.05
C ASP A 173 24.93 -7.48 0.77
N LEU A 174 24.80 -8.58 1.51
CA LEU A 174 23.71 -8.79 2.48
C LEU A 174 24.25 -8.68 3.90
N TYR A 175 23.53 -7.98 4.76
CA TYR A 175 23.95 -7.75 6.13
C TYR A 175 23.07 -8.52 7.11
N ARG A 176 23.69 -9.48 7.80
CA ARG A 176 23.01 -10.34 8.77
C ARG A 176 23.73 -10.23 10.12
N PRO A 177 22.99 -10.09 11.22
CA PRO A 177 23.59 -10.08 12.55
C PRO A 177 24.10 -11.48 12.91
N ASP A 178 25.17 -11.51 13.70
CA ASP A 178 25.59 -12.72 14.40
C ASP A 178 25.01 -12.71 15.82
N PHE A 179 24.17 -13.72 16.12
CA PHE A 179 23.52 -13.91 17.41
C PHE A 179 24.23 -14.95 18.28
N VAL A 180 25.36 -15.52 17.84
CA VAL A 180 26.13 -16.48 18.63
C VAL A 180 26.48 -15.88 20.00
N ASN A 181 26.14 -16.61 21.07
CA ASN A 181 26.33 -16.23 22.48
C ASN A 181 25.57 -14.98 22.96
N LYS A 182 24.52 -14.54 22.26
CA LYS A 182 23.65 -13.45 22.74
C LYS A 182 22.37 -14.00 23.37
N ASN A 183 21.92 -13.34 24.43
CA ASN A 183 20.58 -13.57 24.96
C ASN A 183 19.55 -13.00 23.99
N ILE A 184 18.63 -13.83 23.54
CA ILE A 184 17.58 -13.46 22.59
C ILE A 184 16.29 -13.22 23.39
N GLY A 185 15.68 -12.06 23.14
CA GLY A 185 14.42 -11.67 23.76
C GLY A 185 13.21 -12.35 23.12
N LYS A 186 12.04 -11.77 23.35
CA LYS A 186 10.76 -12.35 22.88
C LYS A 186 10.72 -12.40 21.36
N SER A 187 10.26 -13.52 20.81
CA SER A 187 10.00 -13.65 19.37
C SER A 187 8.84 -12.78 18.95
N VAL A 188 9.09 -11.83 18.04
CA VAL A 188 8.10 -10.86 17.56
C VAL A 188 7.90 -11.01 16.05
N ILE A 189 6.64 -11.02 15.62
CA ILE A 189 6.25 -10.79 14.23
C ILE A 189 5.54 -9.44 14.13
N PHE A 190 5.92 -8.63 13.13
CA PHE A 190 5.27 -7.36 12.86
C PHE A 190 4.39 -7.46 11.60
N ASP A 191 3.08 -7.33 11.77
CA ASP A 191 2.08 -7.30 10.69
C ASP A 191 1.71 -5.84 10.41
N MET A 192 2.12 -5.34 9.25
CA MET A 192 2.09 -3.91 8.91
C MET A 192 1.40 -3.69 7.56
N ASP A 193 0.84 -2.51 7.34
CA ASP A 193 0.23 -2.14 6.07
C ASP A 193 0.99 -1.05 5.30
N MET A 194 2.23 -0.81 5.73
CA MET A 194 3.21 0.06 5.07
C MET A 194 2.77 1.53 5.05
N SER A 195 2.01 1.95 6.06
CA SER A 195 1.83 3.36 6.37
C SER A 195 3.19 4.02 6.75
N PRO A 196 3.31 5.36 6.69
CA PRO A 196 4.47 6.05 7.27
C PRO A 196 4.71 5.73 8.75
N GLY A 197 3.63 5.50 9.52
CA GLY A 197 3.68 5.13 10.93
C GLY A 197 4.31 3.76 11.15
N ASP A 198 4.06 2.83 10.24
CA ASP A 198 4.63 1.50 10.28
C ASP A 198 6.12 1.48 10.03
N PHE A 199 6.61 2.31 9.10
CA PHE A 199 8.05 2.41 8.88
C PHE A 199 8.78 3.01 10.09
N VAL A 200 8.16 3.97 10.79
CA VAL A 200 8.69 4.48 12.06
C VAL A 200 8.65 3.40 13.14
N SER A 201 7.56 2.63 13.22
CA SER A 201 7.40 1.50 14.13
C SER A 201 8.45 0.41 13.89
N LEU A 202 8.69 0.04 12.62
CA LEU A 202 9.71 -0.91 12.21
C LEU A 202 11.10 -0.44 12.65
N ILE A 203 11.45 0.82 12.36
CA ILE A 203 12.75 1.38 12.80
C ILE A 203 12.85 1.31 14.33
N TYR A 204 11.81 1.69 15.07
CA TYR A 204 11.81 1.61 16.54
C TYR A 204 11.99 0.17 17.05
N LEU A 205 11.32 -0.83 16.45
CA LEU A 205 11.50 -2.25 16.78
C LEU A 205 12.93 -2.72 16.48
N LEU A 206 13.54 -2.26 15.38
CA LEU A 206 14.92 -2.58 15.01
C LEU A 206 15.97 -1.86 15.88
N LYS A 207 15.59 -0.80 16.61
CA LYS A 207 16.44 -0.13 17.61
C LYS A 207 16.40 -0.81 18.97
N ALA A 208 15.36 -1.59 19.25
CA ALA A 208 15.16 -2.20 20.55
C ALA A 208 16.24 -3.26 20.81
N PRO A 209 16.76 -3.36 22.06
CA PRO A 209 17.72 -4.40 22.42
C PRO A 209 17.24 -5.79 22.01
N THR A 210 18.13 -6.58 21.40
CA THR A 210 17.82 -7.94 20.93
C THR A 210 17.49 -8.89 22.08
N GLU A 211 17.95 -8.55 23.28
CA GLU A 211 17.67 -9.19 24.56
C GLU A 211 16.23 -8.93 25.02
N THR A 212 15.60 -7.85 24.54
CA THR A 212 14.21 -7.50 24.85
C THR A 212 13.26 -8.10 23.83
N ILE A 213 13.52 -7.85 22.54
CA ILE A 213 12.73 -8.39 21.43
C ILE A 213 13.62 -8.91 20.30
N ASN A 214 13.17 -9.98 19.66
CA ASN A 214 13.75 -10.49 18.44
C ASN A 214 12.69 -10.45 17.34
N LEU A 215 12.79 -9.45 16.45
CA LEU A 215 11.94 -9.39 15.26
C LEU A 215 12.32 -10.53 14.31
N LYS A 216 11.46 -11.55 14.23
CA LYS A 216 11.65 -12.77 13.43
C LYS A 216 11.08 -12.68 12.03
N GLY A 217 10.13 -11.77 11.79
CA GLY A 217 9.48 -11.66 10.49
C GLY A 217 8.54 -10.47 10.39
N ILE A 218 8.27 -10.08 9.13
CA ILE A 218 7.34 -9.01 8.80
C ILE A 218 6.26 -9.57 7.86
N LEU A 219 5.00 -9.35 8.21
CA LEU A 219 3.85 -9.67 7.38
C LEU A 219 3.28 -8.37 6.83
N VAL A 220 2.95 -8.33 5.54
CA VAL A 220 2.48 -7.12 4.88
C VAL A 220 1.02 -7.26 4.49
N SER A 221 0.15 -6.43 5.04
CA SER A 221 -1.26 -6.36 4.67
C SER A 221 -1.43 -5.58 3.36
N GLY A 222 -1.68 -6.30 2.27
CA GLY A 222 -1.81 -5.71 0.93
C GLY A 222 -3.09 -4.90 0.71
N ASN A 223 -4.01 -4.87 1.68
CA ASN A 223 -5.27 -4.15 1.67
C ASN A 223 -5.26 -2.87 2.54
N GLY A 224 -4.09 -2.40 2.99
CA GLY A 224 -3.95 -1.14 3.73
C GLY A 224 -3.27 -0.02 2.94
N TRP A 225 -2.43 0.79 3.60
CA TRP A 225 -2.03 2.12 3.14
C TRP A 225 -1.05 2.18 1.96
N ALA A 226 -0.40 1.08 1.58
CA ALA A 226 0.45 1.03 0.39
C ALA A 226 0.28 -0.27 -0.41
N ASN A 227 0.67 -0.21 -1.69
CA ASN A 227 0.74 -1.37 -2.55
C ASN A 227 1.82 -2.35 -2.07
N VAL A 228 1.61 -3.66 -2.26
CA VAL A 228 2.61 -4.70 -1.95
C VAL A 228 3.95 -4.51 -2.67
N ALA A 229 4.00 -3.79 -3.79
CA ALA A 229 5.24 -3.41 -4.45
C ALA A 229 6.16 -2.54 -3.56
N SER A 230 5.59 -1.85 -2.57
CA SER A 230 6.31 -0.99 -1.62
C SER A 230 7.09 -1.78 -0.57
N ILE A 231 7.05 -3.12 -0.60
CA ILE A 231 7.93 -4.02 0.18
C ILE A 231 9.42 -3.69 -0.02
N ASP A 232 9.79 -3.12 -1.17
CA ASP A 232 11.15 -2.61 -1.39
C ASP A 232 11.63 -1.63 -0.31
N ILE A 233 10.73 -0.83 0.26
CA ILE A 233 11.05 0.11 1.33
C ILE A 233 11.37 -0.64 2.62
N ILE A 234 10.67 -1.75 2.90
CA ILE A 234 10.97 -2.62 4.04
C ILE A 234 12.37 -3.21 3.88
N TYR A 235 12.70 -3.73 2.69
CA TYR A 235 14.04 -4.25 2.41
C TYR A 235 15.12 -3.19 2.53
N ASP A 236 14.90 -1.98 1.99
CA ASP A 236 15.84 -0.88 2.10
C ASP A 236 16.06 -0.44 3.58
N ILE A 237 15.04 -0.49 4.45
CA ILE A 237 15.17 -0.23 5.90
C ILE A 237 15.88 -1.39 6.63
N LEU A 238 15.53 -2.64 6.33
CA LEU A 238 16.22 -3.81 6.90
C LEU A 238 17.70 -3.79 6.55
N HIS A 239 18.02 -3.46 5.30
CA HIS A 239 19.39 -3.32 4.83
C HIS A 239 20.13 -2.16 5.51
N MET A 240 19.48 -1.00 5.67
CA MET A 240 20.00 0.13 6.47
C MET A 240 20.38 -0.31 7.88
N MET A 241 19.54 -1.12 8.52
CA MET A 241 19.70 -1.57 9.90
C MET A 241 20.51 -2.87 10.05
N GLY A 242 21.03 -3.45 8.97
CA GLY A 242 21.83 -4.67 9.02
C GLY A 242 21.04 -5.93 9.39
N ARG A 243 19.76 -5.97 9.01
CA ARG A 243 18.79 -7.01 9.32
C ARG A 243 18.20 -7.68 8.08
N ASP A 244 19.04 -7.94 7.07
CA ASP A 244 18.64 -8.66 5.85
C ASP A 244 18.26 -10.13 6.12
N ASP A 245 18.46 -10.62 7.36
CA ASP A 245 17.99 -11.93 7.84
C ASP A 245 16.47 -12.02 7.97
N ILE A 246 15.76 -10.90 8.19
CA ILE A 246 14.32 -10.92 8.49
C ILE A 246 13.51 -11.24 7.22
N PRO A 247 12.73 -12.34 7.18
CA PRO A 247 11.82 -12.64 6.09
C PRO A 247 10.63 -11.67 6.05
N VAL A 248 10.17 -11.35 4.84
CA VAL A 248 9.03 -10.45 4.60
C VAL A 248 8.01 -11.20 3.74
N GLY A 249 6.77 -11.30 4.21
CA GLY A 249 5.70 -12.04 3.53
C GLY A 249 4.57 -11.13 3.07
N ARG A 250 4.15 -11.26 1.80
CA ARG A 250 3.01 -10.49 1.28
C ARG A 250 1.68 -11.14 1.64
N GLY A 251 0.76 -10.36 2.18
CA GLY A 251 -0.61 -10.73 2.44
C GLY A 251 -1.54 -10.53 1.25
N ASN A 252 -2.83 -10.75 1.48
CA ASN A 252 -3.86 -10.51 0.47
C ASN A 252 -4.10 -9.01 0.26
N SER A 253 -4.40 -8.62 -0.98
CA SER A 253 -4.78 -7.24 -1.32
C SER A 253 -6.26 -6.92 -1.14
N THR A 254 -7.03 -7.88 -0.62
CA THR A 254 -8.47 -7.78 -0.43
C THR A 254 -8.87 -8.27 0.94
N ALA A 255 -9.95 -7.70 1.48
CA ALA A 255 -10.53 -8.13 2.76
C ALA A 255 -11.00 -9.59 2.70
N LEU A 256 -11.03 -10.25 3.85
CA LEU A 256 -11.48 -11.63 4.01
C LEU A 256 -12.91 -11.80 3.48
N GLY A 257 -13.14 -12.89 2.73
CA GLY A 257 -14.44 -13.20 2.14
C GLY A 257 -14.85 -12.29 0.97
N THR A 258 -14.00 -11.36 0.53
CA THR A 258 -14.25 -10.57 -0.68
C THR A 258 -13.62 -11.23 -1.92
N PRO A 259 -14.24 -11.14 -3.11
CA PRO A 259 -13.64 -11.65 -4.34
C PRO A 259 -12.28 -11.01 -4.61
N ILE A 260 -11.43 -11.66 -5.41
CA ILE A 260 -10.06 -11.20 -5.76
C ILE A 260 -10.02 -9.78 -6.36
N LEU A 261 -11.12 -9.29 -6.96
CA LEU A 261 -11.27 -7.93 -7.49
C LEU A 261 -12.07 -6.99 -6.56
N GLY A 262 -12.27 -7.39 -5.31
CA GLY A 262 -13.11 -6.71 -4.33
C GLY A 262 -12.43 -5.48 -3.73
N CYS A 263 -12.68 -4.30 -4.32
CA CYS A 263 -12.14 -3.04 -3.79
C CYS A 263 -13.06 -2.34 -2.75
N LYS A 264 -13.99 -3.06 -2.11
CA LYS A 264 -15.08 -2.45 -1.31
C LYS A 264 -14.55 -1.53 -0.20
N TYR A 265 -13.57 -2.03 0.57
CA TYR A 265 -13.04 -1.33 1.73
C TYR A 265 -11.80 -0.49 1.40
N VAL A 266 -10.84 -1.03 0.64
CA VAL A 266 -9.58 -0.34 0.26
C VAL A 266 -9.80 1.00 -0.44
N ARG A 267 -10.92 1.19 -1.16
CA ARG A 267 -11.30 2.50 -1.76
C ARG A 267 -11.58 3.61 -0.73
N ALA A 268 -11.62 3.29 0.56
CA ALA A 268 -11.66 4.30 1.61
C ALA A 268 -10.29 4.95 1.83
N ILE A 269 -9.19 4.34 1.40
CA ILE A 269 -7.90 5.00 1.42
C ILE A 269 -7.87 5.95 0.21
N PRO A 270 -7.54 7.25 0.40
CA PRO A 270 -7.38 8.17 -0.72
C PRO A 270 -6.35 7.63 -1.71
N GLN A 271 -6.58 7.79 -3.02
CA GLN A 271 -5.58 7.34 -4.00
C GLN A 271 -4.31 8.21 -3.94
N GLY A 272 -4.45 9.51 -3.71
CA GLY A 272 -3.34 10.44 -3.49
C GLY A 272 -3.71 11.47 -2.42
N SER A 273 -2.83 12.44 -2.17
CA SER A 273 -2.94 13.38 -1.04
C SER A 273 -3.16 12.70 0.31
N GLY A 274 -2.08 12.22 0.88
CA GLY A 274 -2.04 11.52 2.14
C GLY A 274 -2.55 10.08 2.06
N GLY A 275 -2.46 9.47 0.87
CA GLY A 275 -3.08 8.20 0.53
C GLY A 275 -2.12 7.17 -0.04
N LEU A 276 -2.64 6.25 -0.87
CA LEU A 276 -1.88 5.14 -1.47
C LEU A 276 -0.61 5.60 -2.19
N LEU A 277 -0.74 6.53 -3.15
CA LEU A 277 0.40 6.98 -3.97
C LEU A 277 1.50 7.68 -3.16
N ASP A 278 1.12 8.40 -2.11
CA ASP A 278 2.11 9.07 -1.25
C ASP A 278 2.82 8.04 -0.36
N SER A 279 2.08 7.08 0.20
CA SER A 279 2.63 6.01 1.04
C SER A 279 3.52 5.06 0.25
N ASP A 280 3.20 4.78 -1.02
CA ASP A 280 3.99 3.95 -1.94
C ASP A 280 5.44 4.45 -2.15
N THR A 281 5.68 5.74 -1.91
CA THR A 281 7.01 6.35 -2.05
C THR A 281 7.58 6.83 -0.72
N LEU A 282 6.88 6.54 0.39
CA LEU A 282 7.10 7.15 1.70
C LEU A 282 7.22 8.67 1.58
N TYR A 283 6.26 9.27 0.87
CA TYR A 283 6.16 10.71 0.57
C TYR A 283 7.41 11.23 -0.14
N GLY A 284 7.99 10.42 -1.02
CA GLY A 284 9.21 10.69 -1.76
C GLY A 284 10.52 10.54 -0.96
N LEU A 285 10.46 10.13 0.31
CA LEU A 285 11.66 9.92 1.14
C LEU A 285 12.30 8.54 0.95
N ALA A 286 11.59 7.55 0.39
CA ALA A 286 12.14 6.22 0.14
C ALA A 286 13.42 6.25 -0.69
N ARG A 287 13.56 7.21 -1.62
CA ARG A 287 14.78 7.41 -2.44
C ARG A 287 16.05 7.74 -1.64
N SER A 288 15.92 8.11 -0.36
CA SER A 288 17.04 8.44 0.51
C SER A 288 17.59 7.24 1.29
N LEU A 289 16.82 6.15 1.37
CA LEU A 289 17.23 4.90 2.00
C LEU A 289 18.27 4.19 1.13
N PRO A 290 19.23 3.47 1.74
CA PRO A 290 20.13 2.60 0.98
C PRO A 290 19.34 1.53 0.23
N ARG A 291 19.90 1.05 -0.87
CA ARG A 291 19.28 0.06 -1.74
C ARG A 291 19.70 -1.33 -1.33
N SER A 292 18.75 -2.10 -0.81
CA SER A 292 18.96 -3.53 -0.58
C SER A 292 19.16 -4.28 -1.90
N PRO A 293 20.00 -5.34 -1.93
CA PRO A 293 19.98 -6.31 -3.02
C PRO A 293 18.67 -7.10 -3.07
N ARG A 294 17.93 -7.16 -1.95
CA ARG A 294 16.59 -7.76 -1.93
C ARG A 294 15.62 -6.81 -2.60
N ARG A 295 14.83 -7.35 -3.52
CA ARG A 295 13.74 -6.63 -4.19
C ARG A 295 12.46 -7.41 -4.08
N TYR A 296 11.35 -6.69 -3.99
CA TYR A 296 10.02 -7.26 -4.15
C TYR A 296 9.99 -7.97 -5.50
N THR A 297 9.98 -9.29 -5.45
CA THR A 297 10.27 -10.13 -6.61
C THR A 297 9.18 -9.97 -7.66
N ALA A 298 9.52 -9.18 -8.68
CA ALA A 298 9.40 -9.55 -10.09
C ALA A 298 10.73 -10.10 -10.66
N GLU A 299 11.85 -10.05 -9.91
CA GLU A 299 13.20 -10.30 -10.45
C GLU A 299 13.51 -11.80 -10.69
N ASN A 300 13.22 -12.70 -9.74
CA ASN A 300 13.33 -14.16 -9.98
C ASN A 300 12.34 -14.62 -11.05
N SER A 301 11.13 -14.05 -11.05
CA SER A 301 10.13 -14.26 -12.10
C SER A 301 10.67 -13.85 -13.48
N VAL A 302 11.30 -12.68 -13.62
CA VAL A 302 11.87 -12.20 -14.88
C VAL A 302 13.10 -13.01 -15.30
N LYS A 303 14.01 -13.30 -14.37
CA LYS A 303 15.23 -14.11 -14.63
C LYS A 303 14.91 -15.52 -15.14
N HIS A 304 13.79 -16.09 -14.69
CA HIS A 304 13.37 -17.45 -15.03
C HIS A 304 12.13 -17.51 -15.94
N GLY A 305 11.67 -16.37 -16.48
CA GLY A 305 10.50 -16.29 -17.36
C GLY A 305 9.17 -16.72 -16.71
N ALA A 306 9.08 -16.75 -15.38
CA ALA A 306 7.89 -17.16 -14.65
C ALA A 306 6.91 -15.99 -14.43
N PRO A 307 5.59 -16.24 -14.45
CA PRO A 307 4.60 -15.22 -14.11
C PRO A 307 4.79 -14.69 -12.69
N ARG A 308 4.53 -13.39 -12.47
CA ARG A 308 4.59 -12.73 -11.15
C ARG A 308 3.74 -13.41 -10.06
N ASN A 309 2.73 -14.19 -10.45
CA ASN A 309 1.87 -14.98 -9.57
C ASN A 309 2.00 -16.47 -9.95
N THR A 310 3.21 -17.02 -9.81
CA THR A 310 3.48 -18.43 -10.05
C THR A 310 3.31 -19.26 -8.77
N ASP A 311 2.93 -20.53 -8.95
CA ASP A 311 2.87 -21.54 -7.87
C ASP A 311 4.27 -22.03 -7.45
N HIS A 312 5.35 -21.50 -8.05
CA HIS A 312 6.74 -21.75 -7.65
C HIS A 312 7.20 -20.68 -6.63
N PRO A 313 7.24 -20.98 -5.32
CA PRO A 313 7.52 -19.99 -4.27
C PRO A 313 8.89 -19.32 -4.43
N ASP A 314 9.89 -20.05 -4.96
CA ASP A 314 11.26 -19.55 -5.20
C ASP A 314 11.32 -18.38 -6.19
N LEU A 315 10.27 -18.22 -7.01
CA LEU A 315 10.23 -17.26 -8.10
C LEU A 315 9.37 -16.03 -7.82
N ARG A 316 8.72 -15.95 -6.65
CA ARG A 316 7.82 -14.85 -6.27
C ARG A 316 8.08 -14.37 -4.85
N GLN A 317 7.39 -13.30 -4.48
CA GLN A 317 7.45 -12.80 -3.10
C GLN A 317 6.81 -13.87 -2.20
N PRO A 318 7.47 -14.28 -1.09
CA PRO A 318 6.87 -15.18 -0.11
C PRO A 318 5.54 -14.64 0.38
N LEU A 319 4.57 -15.53 0.61
CA LEU A 319 3.29 -15.15 1.21
C LEU A 319 3.46 -14.94 2.71
N ALA A 320 2.62 -14.07 3.29
CA ALA A 320 2.57 -13.86 4.74
C ALA A 320 2.37 -15.19 5.50
N PHE A 321 1.53 -16.08 4.97
CA PHE A 321 1.30 -17.39 5.57
C PHE A 321 2.53 -18.32 5.48
N GLU A 322 3.28 -18.28 4.38
CA GLU A 322 4.52 -19.07 4.22
C GLU A 322 5.62 -18.59 5.18
N VAL A 323 5.75 -17.26 5.35
CA VAL A 323 6.67 -16.68 6.33
C VAL A 323 6.27 -17.06 7.75
N TRP A 324 4.98 -17.02 8.09
CA TRP A 324 4.47 -17.54 9.36
C TRP A 324 4.86 -19.00 9.60
N GLN A 325 4.63 -19.88 8.62
CA GLN A 325 4.97 -21.30 8.74
C GLN A 325 6.48 -21.50 8.93
N SER A 326 7.30 -20.85 8.10
CA SER A 326 8.76 -20.93 8.20
C SER A 326 9.28 -20.46 9.55
N ILE A 327 8.73 -19.38 10.12
CA ILE A 327 9.14 -18.90 11.44
C ILE A 327 8.75 -19.92 12.50
N LYS A 328 7.50 -20.39 12.48
CA LYS A 328 6.97 -21.38 13.43
C LYS A 328 7.76 -22.69 13.42
N GLU A 329 8.18 -23.17 12.25
CA GLU A 329 8.98 -24.40 12.10
C GLU A 329 10.40 -24.26 12.67
N GLN A 330 10.93 -23.04 12.73
CA GLN A 330 12.27 -22.74 13.26
C GLN A 330 12.28 -22.37 14.74
N LEU A 331 11.11 -22.31 15.40
CA LEU A 331 11.02 -22.03 16.82
C LEU A 331 11.46 -23.24 17.65
N ASP A 332 12.11 -22.94 18.78
CA ASP A 332 12.29 -23.95 19.82
C ASP A 332 10.93 -24.33 20.42
N PRO A 333 10.73 -25.60 20.88
CA PRO A 333 9.43 -26.05 21.39
C PRO A 333 8.83 -25.23 22.54
N SER A 334 9.68 -24.57 23.35
CA SER A 334 9.26 -23.69 24.44
C SER A 334 9.03 -22.24 24.01
N GLU A 335 9.49 -21.85 22.83
CA GLU A 335 9.39 -20.49 22.32
C GLU A 335 7.96 -20.19 21.85
N LYS A 336 7.52 -18.94 22.04
CA LYS A 336 6.21 -18.45 21.62
C LYS A 336 6.38 -17.15 20.83
N ILE A 337 5.39 -16.84 20.00
CA ILE A 337 5.39 -15.65 19.15
C ILE A 337 4.45 -14.60 19.74
N THR A 338 4.96 -13.38 19.93
CA THR A 338 4.15 -12.18 20.10
C THR A 338 3.93 -11.51 18.74
N ILE A 339 2.71 -11.11 18.43
CA ILE A 339 2.37 -10.46 17.15
C ILE A 339 1.96 -9.01 17.41
N LEU A 340 2.59 -8.05 16.74
CA LEU A 340 2.12 -6.66 16.66
C LEU A 340 1.45 -6.46 15.31
N THR A 341 0.20 -5.99 15.30
CA THR A 341 -0.54 -5.69 14.07
C THR A 341 -0.82 -4.19 13.99
N ASN A 342 -0.20 -3.50 13.04
CA ASN A 342 -0.49 -2.10 12.71
C ASN A 342 -1.36 -1.92 11.46
N GLY A 343 -1.67 -3.00 10.74
CA GLY A 343 -2.55 -2.98 9.58
C GLY A 343 -3.92 -3.62 9.83
N PRO A 344 -4.70 -3.81 8.76
CA PRO A 344 -5.88 -4.67 8.78
C PRO A 344 -5.53 -6.09 9.24
N LEU A 345 -6.42 -6.71 10.00
CA LEU A 345 -6.18 -8.01 10.65
C LEU A 345 -6.26 -9.22 9.69
N THR A 346 -6.20 -8.99 8.38
CA THR A 346 -6.41 -9.99 7.34
C THR A 346 -5.39 -11.12 7.40
N ASN A 347 -4.10 -10.80 7.58
CA ASN A 347 -3.05 -11.81 7.67
C ASN A 347 -3.20 -12.68 8.91
N LEU A 348 -3.39 -12.06 10.08
CA LEU A 348 -3.61 -12.79 11.33
C LEU A 348 -4.89 -13.63 11.29
N ALA A 349 -5.99 -13.13 10.74
CA ALA A 349 -7.20 -13.92 10.56
C ALA A 349 -6.96 -15.14 9.65
N ASN A 350 -6.24 -14.97 8.55
CA ASN A 350 -5.87 -16.09 7.67
C ASN A 350 -5.01 -17.13 8.41
N ILE A 351 -4.05 -16.70 9.23
CA ILE A 351 -3.23 -17.60 10.06
C ILE A 351 -4.11 -18.39 11.03
N VAL A 352 -4.95 -17.71 11.81
CA VAL A 352 -5.81 -18.35 12.82
C VAL A 352 -6.82 -19.32 12.18
N LEU A 353 -7.34 -18.99 11.00
CA LEU A 353 -8.30 -19.84 10.28
C LEU A 353 -7.63 -21.06 9.60
N SER A 354 -6.39 -20.92 9.15
CA SER A 354 -5.71 -21.94 8.34
C SER A 354 -4.82 -22.86 9.18
N ASP A 355 -4.22 -22.36 10.26
CA ASP A 355 -3.33 -23.11 11.15
C ASP A 355 -3.99 -23.36 12.50
N LYS A 356 -4.52 -24.58 12.68
CA LYS A 356 -5.21 -25.00 13.92
C LYS A 356 -4.33 -24.95 15.17
N ASN A 357 -3.01 -24.96 15.00
CA ASN A 357 -2.04 -24.87 16.09
C ASN A 357 -1.52 -23.44 16.29
N ALA A 358 -2.04 -22.43 15.58
CA ALA A 358 -1.58 -21.06 15.73
C ALA A 358 -1.78 -20.55 17.17
N SER A 359 -2.96 -20.77 17.75
CA SER A 359 -3.29 -20.29 19.10
C SER A 359 -2.42 -20.89 20.22
N SER A 360 -1.77 -22.04 20.00
CA SER A 360 -0.84 -22.61 20.99
C SER A 360 0.57 -22.06 20.87
N VAL A 361 0.92 -21.43 19.75
CA VAL A 361 2.23 -20.82 19.48
C VAL A 361 2.21 -19.32 19.72
N ILE A 362 1.08 -18.66 19.50
CA ILE A 362 0.90 -17.23 19.75
C ILE A 362 0.78 -16.99 21.25
N GLU A 363 1.74 -16.27 21.84
CA GLU A 363 1.71 -15.84 23.23
C GLU A 363 0.72 -14.70 23.45
N SER A 364 0.85 -13.63 22.65
CA SER A 364 0.05 -12.43 22.77
C SER A 364 -0.04 -11.67 21.45
N VAL A 365 -1.11 -10.90 21.29
CA VAL A 365 -1.34 -10.06 20.11
C VAL A 365 -1.59 -8.62 20.54
N TYR A 366 -0.82 -7.69 19.98
CA TYR A 366 -0.99 -6.26 20.15
C TYR A 366 -1.64 -5.71 18.89
N VAL A 367 -2.88 -5.21 19.02
CA VAL A 367 -3.65 -4.69 17.88
C VAL A 367 -3.69 -3.17 17.94
N VAL A 368 -3.02 -2.51 17.01
CA VAL A 368 -3.14 -1.07 16.78
C VAL A 368 -4.30 -0.82 15.84
N GLY A 369 -5.41 -0.38 16.41
CA GLY A 369 -6.61 -0.11 15.64
C GLY A 369 -7.85 -0.11 16.51
N GLY A 370 -8.97 0.16 15.86
CA GLY A 370 -10.28 0.10 16.49
C GLY A 370 -10.69 1.37 17.23
N HIS A 371 -11.99 1.58 17.23
CA HIS A 371 -12.65 2.65 17.96
C HIS A 371 -13.84 2.05 18.70
N ILE A 372 -13.71 1.95 20.03
CA ILE A 372 -14.79 1.43 20.88
C ILE A 372 -15.84 2.52 21.00
N ARG A 373 -17.03 2.27 20.45
CA ARG A 373 -18.15 3.20 20.56
C ARG A 373 -18.61 3.29 22.02
N ASP A 374 -18.26 4.39 22.67
CA ASP A 374 -18.68 4.73 24.03
C ASP A 374 -19.74 5.85 24.04
N GLU A 375 -20.17 6.23 25.24
CA GLU A 375 -21.20 7.25 25.45
C GLU A 375 -20.74 8.67 25.06
N ASN A 376 -19.43 8.89 24.94
CA ASN A 376 -18.81 10.21 24.70
C ASN A 376 -18.94 10.71 23.25
N ARG A 377 -19.72 10.04 22.40
CA ARG A 377 -19.97 10.39 20.98
C ARG A 377 -18.69 10.60 20.15
N SER A 378 -17.57 10.06 20.60
CA SER A 378 -16.29 10.16 19.92
C SER A 378 -16.39 9.47 18.55
N LYS A 379 -15.80 10.09 17.52
CA LYS A 379 -15.85 9.57 16.14
C LYS A 379 -14.63 8.72 15.85
N GLY A 380 -14.81 7.76 14.94
CA GLY A 380 -13.73 7.03 14.30
C GLY A 380 -12.88 7.90 13.38
N ASN A 381 -11.97 7.29 12.61
CA ASN A 381 -11.05 8.02 11.72
C ASN A 381 -11.30 7.74 10.22
N VAL A 382 -12.28 6.91 9.82
CA VAL A 382 -12.60 6.65 8.40
C VAL A 382 -13.24 7.87 7.72
N PHE A 383 -12.42 8.88 7.41
CA PHE A 383 -12.88 10.21 6.99
C PHE A 383 -13.38 10.27 5.54
N THR A 384 -13.02 9.31 4.69
CA THR A 384 -13.41 9.22 3.28
C THR A 384 -14.77 8.56 3.06
N VAL A 385 -15.35 7.95 4.10
CA VAL A 385 -16.67 7.34 4.06
C VAL A 385 -17.54 8.06 5.10
N PRO A 386 -18.10 9.26 4.80
CA PRO A 386 -18.77 10.11 5.80
C PRO A 386 -19.96 9.45 6.51
N SER A 387 -20.57 8.43 5.89
CA SER A 387 -21.63 7.64 6.50
C SER A 387 -21.13 6.75 7.64
N ASN A 388 -19.88 6.31 7.61
CA ASN A 388 -19.26 5.53 8.67
C ASN A 388 -18.59 6.45 9.70
N ARG A 389 -19.27 6.66 10.83
CA ARG A 389 -18.87 7.63 11.84
C ARG A 389 -17.98 7.06 12.95
N TYR A 390 -17.97 5.75 13.14
CA TYR A 390 -17.45 5.13 14.37
C TYR A 390 -16.42 4.03 14.11
N ALA A 391 -16.15 3.66 12.86
CA ALA A 391 -15.09 2.72 12.56
C ALA A 391 -13.72 3.41 12.54
N GLU A 392 -12.70 2.63 12.86
CA GLU A 392 -11.29 2.98 12.66
C GLU A 392 -10.80 2.28 11.37
N PHE A 393 -9.87 2.88 10.62
CA PHE A 393 -9.40 2.41 9.32
C PHE A 393 -8.97 0.94 9.32
N ASN A 394 -8.08 0.49 10.20
CA ASN A 394 -7.59 -0.89 10.18
C ASN A 394 -8.73 -1.90 10.34
N ILE A 395 -9.68 -1.62 11.24
CA ILE A 395 -10.86 -2.46 11.44
C ILE A 395 -11.86 -2.32 10.27
N PHE A 396 -11.98 -1.14 9.67
CA PHE A 396 -12.86 -0.91 8.53
C PHE A 396 -12.36 -1.57 7.24
N LEU A 397 -11.04 -1.66 7.07
CA LEU A 397 -10.40 -2.22 5.89
C LEU A 397 -10.62 -3.72 5.77
N ASP A 398 -10.77 -4.43 6.90
CA ASP A 398 -11.24 -5.80 6.94
C ASP A 398 -12.07 -6.11 8.21
N PRO A 399 -13.37 -5.77 8.21
CA PRO A 399 -14.23 -5.96 9.38
C PRO A 399 -14.41 -7.44 9.75
N LEU A 400 -14.40 -8.33 8.75
CA LEU A 400 -14.59 -9.75 8.97
C LEU A 400 -13.35 -10.36 9.63
N ALA A 401 -12.15 -10.04 9.13
CA ALA A 401 -10.92 -10.45 9.79
C ALA A 401 -10.80 -9.88 11.21
N ALA A 402 -11.17 -8.61 11.39
CA ALA A 402 -11.17 -8.02 12.72
C ALA A 402 -12.13 -8.71 13.68
N LYS A 403 -13.32 -9.10 13.21
CA LYS A 403 -14.27 -9.92 13.99
C LYS A 403 -13.67 -11.28 14.34
N THR A 404 -13.07 -11.97 13.37
CA THR A 404 -12.43 -13.27 13.56
C THR A 404 -11.33 -13.22 14.64
N VAL A 405 -10.47 -12.21 14.60
CA VAL A 405 -9.34 -12.10 15.54
C VAL A 405 -9.79 -11.58 16.90
N LEU A 406 -10.48 -10.43 16.96
CA LEU A 406 -10.81 -9.76 18.23
C LEU A 406 -11.89 -10.49 19.05
N GLU A 407 -12.67 -11.38 18.43
CA GLU A 407 -13.63 -12.25 19.15
C GLU A 407 -13.05 -13.66 19.40
N SER A 408 -11.78 -13.92 19.06
CA SER A 408 -11.08 -15.20 19.32
C SER A 408 -10.67 -15.38 20.79
N THR A 409 -10.05 -16.52 21.09
CA THR A 409 -9.50 -16.85 22.42
C THR A 409 -8.04 -16.41 22.60
N LEU A 410 -7.46 -15.67 21.64
CA LEU A 410 -6.09 -15.18 21.75
C LEU A 410 -5.97 -14.14 22.87
N ASP A 411 -4.77 -14.05 23.47
CA ASP A 411 -4.49 -13.00 24.45
C ASP A 411 -4.23 -11.65 23.74
N ILE A 412 -5.27 -10.82 23.65
CA ILE A 412 -5.25 -9.60 22.85
C ILE A 412 -5.15 -8.36 23.73
N THR A 413 -4.21 -7.50 23.38
CA THR A 413 -4.13 -6.11 23.84
C THR A 413 -4.48 -5.16 22.69
N LEU A 414 -5.60 -4.46 22.82
CA LEU A 414 -6.05 -3.43 21.89
C LEU A 414 -5.44 -2.08 22.27
N ILE A 415 -4.82 -1.42 21.29
CA ILE A 415 -4.32 -0.05 21.36
C ILE A 415 -5.30 0.80 20.51
N PRO A 416 -6.40 1.27 21.11
CA PRO A 416 -7.50 1.89 20.37
C PRO A 416 -7.13 3.30 19.89
N LEU A 417 -7.91 3.79 18.94
CA LEU A 417 -7.81 5.13 18.37
C LEU A 417 -7.79 6.25 19.42
N SER A 418 -8.47 6.08 20.55
CA SER A 418 -8.44 7.05 21.67
C SER A 418 -7.03 7.23 22.23
N SER A 419 -6.25 6.16 22.33
CA SER A 419 -4.89 6.16 22.88
C SER A 419 -3.89 6.59 21.83
N GLN A 420 -4.07 6.15 20.58
CA GLN A 420 -3.31 6.63 19.43
C GLN A 420 -3.38 8.16 19.28
N ARG A 421 -4.57 8.75 19.44
CA ARG A 421 -4.76 10.21 19.42
C ARG A 421 -3.98 10.95 20.51
N LYS A 422 -3.75 10.33 21.69
CA LYS A 422 -2.91 10.93 22.75
C LYS A 422 -1.42 10.91 22.39
N ALA A 423 -0.97 9.92 21.61
CA ALA A 423 0.39 9.80 21.10
C ALA A 423 0.68 10.68 19.86
N ALA A 424 -0.36 11.17 19.19
CA ALA A 424 -0.26 11.80 17.87
C ALA A 424 0.07 13.31 17.90
N SER A 425 1.08 13.74 18.66
CA SER A 425 1.55 15.14 18.66
C SER A 425 2.87 15.31 17.92
N PHE A 426 2.81 15.78 16.67
CA PHE A 426 4.01 16.11 15.87
C PHE A 426 4.93 17.08 16.59
N ARG A 427 4.38 18.12 17.23
CA ARG A 427 5.19 19.12 17.95
C ARG A 427 5.99 18.49 19.09
N ALA A 428 5.35 17.63 19.89
CA ALA A 428 5.99 17.00 21.03
C ALA A 428 7.08 16.02 20.59
N ILE A 429 6.79 15.15 19.61
CA ILE A 429 7.78 14.17 19.14
C ILE A 429 8.97 14.83 18.42
N LEU A 430 8.73 15.86 17.59
CA LEU A 430 9.80 16.60 16.92
C LEU A 430 10.67 17.36 17.93
N GLN A 431 10.06 17.89 19.00
CA GLN A 431 10.79 18.50 20.10
C GLN A 431 11.65 17.47 20.85
N ALA A 432 11.12 16.29 21.16
CA ALA A 432 11.88 15.23 21.83
C ALA A 432 13.06 14.76 20.96
N LEU A 433 12.83 14.50 19.66
CA LEU A 433 13.87 14.11 18.71
C LEU A 433 14.99 15.14 18.57
N LYS A 434 14.69 16.43 18.71
CA LYS A 434 15.69 17.50 18.66
C LYS A 434 16.70 17.44 19.82
N HIS A 435 16.29 16.92 20.98
CA HIS A 435 17.13 16.86 22.18
C HIS A 435 17.83 15.49 22.37
N ALA A 436 17.44 14.48 21.59
CA ALA A 436 18.04 13.15 21.65
C ALA A 436 19.33 13.05 20.81
N GLY A 437 20.05 11.93 20.99
CA GLY A 437 21.17 11.56 20.14
C GLY A 437 20.77 11.48 18.66
N ARG A 438 21.74 11.64 17.77
CA ARG A 438 21.50 11.64 16.33
C ARG A 438 22.17 10.44 15.67
N THR A 439 21.34 9.59 15.09
CA THR A 439 21.71 8.46 14.23
C THR A 439 21.19 8.69 12.81
N PRO A 440 21.64 7.91 11.80
CA PRO A 440 21.10 8.02 10.45
C PRO A 440 19.59 7.76 10.39
N GLU A 441 19.12 6.70 11.05
CA GLU A 441 17.71 6.33 11.11
C GLU A 441 16.86 7.32 11.92
N SER A 442 17.37 7.88 13.02
CA SER A 442 16.70 8.99 13.73
C SER A 442 16.58 10.23 12.83
N SER A 443 17.62 10.54 12.05
CA SER A 443 17.59 11.65 11.08
C SER A 443 16.61 11.38 9.94
N PHE A 444 16.44 10.13 9.53
CA PHE A 444 15.42 9.73 8.56
C PHE A 444 14.01 9.91 9.13
N VAL A 445 13.74 9.38 10.33
CA VAL A 445 12.45 9.52 11.03
C VAL A 445 12.11 10.99 11.26
N HIS A 446 13.05 11.80 11.75
CA HIS A 446 12.84 13.24 11.95
C HIS A 446 12.44 13.94 10.65
N ARG A 447 13.09 13.63 9.51
CA ARG A 447 12.72 14.21 8.21
C ARG A 447 11.33 13.78 7.75
N LEU A 448 10.97 12.51 7.96
CA LEU A 448 9.63 12.00 7.64
C LEU A 448 8.56 12.69 8.48
N LEU A 449 8.72 12.72 9.81
CA LEU A 449 7.74 13.36 10.69
C LEU A 449 7.63 14.87 10.44
N LEU A 450 8.74 15.54 10.14
CA LEU A 450 8.73 16.95 9.78
C LEU A 450 7.97 17.19 8.46
N LEU A 451 8.19 16.35 7.44
CA LEU A 451 7.47 16.41 6.17
C LEU A 451 5.96 16.23 6.36
N LEU A 452 5.55 15.19 7.10
CA LEU A 452 4.15 14.93 7.41
C LEU A 452 3.51 16.08 8.17
N HIS A 453 4.22 16.66 9.15
CA HIS A 453 3.76 17.82 9.88
C HIS A 453 3.57 19.04 8.97
N ASP A 454 4.55 19.32 8.11
CA ASP A 454 4.48 20.44 7.16
C ASP A 454 3.30 20.29 6.20
N LEU A 455 3.06 19.09 5.68
CA LEU A 455 1.92 18.77 4.84
C LEU A 455 0.60 19.01 5.58
N GLN A 456 0.51 18.52 6.82
CA GLN A 456 -0.68 18.69 7.66
C GLN A 456 -1.01 20.17 7.90
N GLN A 457 0.00 21.01 8.13
CA GLN A 457 -0.19 22.45 8.39
C GLN A 457 -0.56 23.21 7.11
N LYS A 458 0.11 22.91 5.99
CA LYS A 458 0.00 23.72 4.76
C LYS A 458 -1.15 23.29 3.85
N HIS A 459 -1.59 22.04 3.90
CA HIS A 459 -2.52 21.49 2.92
C HIS A 459 -3.73 20.82 3.56
N LYS A 460 -4.93 21.31 3.22
CA LYS A 460 -6.20 20.79 3.76
C LYS A 460 -6.42 19.30 3.48
N LEU A 461 -5.89 18.79 2.38
CA LEU A 461 -6.02 17.38 1.98
C LEU A 461 -5.15 16.43 2.81
N TYR A 462 -4.17 16.95 3.57
CA TYR A 462 -3.26 16.18 4.41
C TYR A 462 -3.56 16.37 5.91
N ARG A 463 -4.76 16.80 6.28
CA ARG A 463 -5.08 17.07 7.70
C ARG A 463 -4.98 15.83 8.60
N HIS A 464 -5.13 14.64 8.03
CA HIS A 464 -5.14 13.36 8.74
C HIS A 464 -3.75 12.76 8.98
N MET A 465 -2.64 13.44 8.69
CA MET A 465 -1.30 12.84 8.84
C MET A 465 -0.96 12.40 10.27
N ASP A 466 -1.67 12.91 11.27
CA ASP A 466 -1.52 12.52 12.67
C ASP A 466 -1.92 11.08 12.95
N ILE A 467 -2.76 10.45 12.11
CA ILE A 467 -3.11 9.02 12.27
C ILE A 467 -1.87 8.13 12.24
N PHE A 468 -0.94 8.40 11.31
CA PHE A 468 0.29 7.63 11.15
C PHE A 468 1.23 7.78 12.35
N LEU A 469 1.23 8.95 13.01
CA LEU A 469 2.03 9.13 14.21
C LEU A 469 1.45 8.36 15.40
N GLY A 470 0.12 8.23 15.48
CA GLY A 470 -0.55 7.47 16.54
C GLY A 470 -0.26 5.97 16.50
N GLU A 471 0.02 5.41 15.32
CA GLU A 471 0.32 3.99 15.12
C GLU A 471 1.62 3.54 15.79
N VAL A 472 2.58 4.45 15.94
CA VAL A 472 3.89 4.20 16.59
C VAL A 472 3.74 3.75 18.04
N LEU A 473 2.62 4.11 18.70
CA LEU A 473 2.33 3.71 20.07
C LEU A 473 2.37 2.20 20.28
N GLY A 474 1.99 1.39 19.29
CA GLY A 474 1.97 -0.06 19.44
C GLY A 474 3.35 -0.67 19.59
N ALA A 475 4.31 -0.24 18.76
CA ALA A 475 5.69 -0.71 18.86
C ALA A 475 6.33 -0.26 20.19
N VAL A 476 6.10 0.98 20.62
CA VAL A 476 6.63 1.50 21.89
C VAL A 476 6.03 0.77 23.09
N TYR A 477 4.71 0.50 23.05
CA TYR A 477 4.04 -0.23 24.11
C TYR A 477 4.47 -1.69 24.18
N LEU A 478 4.75 -2.34 23.05
CA LEU A 478 5.25 -3.72 23.03
C LEU A 478 6.64 -3.82 23.67
N VAL A 479 7.55 -2.89 23.38
CA VAL A 479 8.94 -2.95 23.86
C VAL A 479 9.06 -2.47 25.32
N GLU A 480 8.42 -1.34 25.67
CA GLU A 480 8.62 -0.68 26.96
C GLU A 480 7.30 -0.31 27.68
N GLY A 481 6.18 -0.94 27.32
CA GLY A 481 4.84 -0.57 27.82
C GLY A 481 4.72 -0.45 29.33
N SER A 482 5.37 -1.33 30.09
CA SER A 482 5.38 -1.30 31.56
C SER A 482 5.95 0.00 32.15
N ASN A 483 6.84 0.66 31.42
CA ASN A 483 7.56 1.84 31.87
C ASN A 483 6.86 3.15 31.49
N MET A 484 5.65 3.08 30.92
CA MET A 484 4.83 4.25 30.56
C MET A 484 3.61 4.43 31.48
N SER A 485 3.60 3.77 32.64
CA SER A 485 2.50 3.78 33.60
C SER A 485 1.13 3.51 32.94
N PRO A 486 0.97 2.40 32.20
CA PRO A 486 -0.21 2.19 31.37
C PRO A 486 -1.44 1.81 32.21
N SER A 487 -2.60 2.29 31.78
CA SER A 487 -3.90 1.87 32.29
C SER A 487 -4.55 0.91 31.31
N LEU A 488 -4.63 -0.37 31.67
CA LEU A 488 -5.33 -1.40 30.91
C LEU A 488 -6.70 -1.68 31.53
N GLN A 489 -7.73 -1.77 30.71
CA GLN A 489 -9.06 -2.22 31.13
C GLN A 489 -9.54 -3.38 30.26
N PRO A 490 -9.87 -4.54 30.86
CA PRO A 490 -10.57 -5.60 30.15
C PRO A 490 -11.95 -5.11 29.71
N LYS A 491 -12.28 -5.24 28.42
CA LYS A 491 -13.61 -4.89 27.90
C LYS A 491 -14.21 -6.03 27.07
N PRO A 492 -15.50 -6.34 27.25
CA PRO A 492 -16.19 -7.30 26.40
C PRO A 492 -16.63 -6.58 25.12
N ILE A 493 -15.91 -6.81 24.03
CA ILE A 493 -16.13 -6.14 22.75
C ILE A 493 -16.74 -7.08 21.71
N SER A 494 -17.38 -6.51 20.70
CA SER A 494 -17.82 -7.21 19.49
C SER A 494 -17.68 -6.31 18.27
N ILE A 495 -17.41 -6.92 17.12
CA ILE A 495 -17.15 -6.23 15.87
C ILE A 495 -18.35 -6.41 14.94
N VAL A 496 -18.82 -5.29 14.39
CA VAL A 496 -19.85 -5.27 13.35
C VAL A 496 -19.20 -5.55 12.00
N ALA A 497 -19.54 -6.67 11.38
CA ALA A 497 -19.06 -7.10 10.07
C ALA A 497 -20.21 -7.64 9.20
N ASN A 498 -19.99 -7.75 7.89
CA ASN A 498 -20.98 -8.24 6.90
C ASN A 498 -22.32 -7.51 6.96
N SER A 499 -22.31 -6.21 7.25
CA SER A 499 -23.50 -5.37 7.30
C SER A 499 -23.43 -4.30 6.19
N THR A 500 -23.75 -3.06 6.53
CA THR A 500 -23.64 -1.91 5.62
C THR A 500 -22.32 -1.19 5.82
N ARG A 501 -21.79 -0.56 4.76
CA ARG A 501 -20.56 0.24 4.81
C ARG A 501 -20.61 1.36 5.87
N ARG A 502 -21.82 1.76 6.29
CA ARG A 502 -22.10 2.74 7.35
C ARG A 502 -21.67 2.26 8.75
N ILE A 503 -21.76 0.96 9.02
CA ILE A 503 -21.54 0.39 10.35
C ILE A 503 -20.51 -0.74 10.41
N ASP A 504 -20.08 -1.25 9.26
CA ASP A 504 -18.95 -2.17 9.16
C ASP A 504 -17.70 -1.58 9.86
N GLY A 505 -17.01 -2.41 10.62
CA GLY A 505 -15.78 -2.08 11.34
C GLY A 505 -15.99 -1.33 12.67
N GLN A 506 -17.24 -1.18 13.12
CA GLN A 506 -17.51 -0.62 14.45
C GLN A 506 -17.20 -1.64 15.54
N ILE A 507 -16.49 -1.20 16.58
CA ILE A 507 -16.33 -1.95 17.83
C ILE A 507 -17.39 -1.47 18.82
N VAL A 508 -18.21 -2.39 19.31
CA VAL A 508 -19.25 -2.13 20.31
C VAL A 508 -18.98 -2.93 21.57
N VAL A 509 -19.38 -2.39 22.72
CA VAL A 509 -19.35 -3.15 23.98
C VAL A 509 -20.51 -4.15 23.96
N ASN A 510 -20.19 -5.43 24.07
CA ASN A 510 -21.17 -6.51 24.15
C ASN A 510 -21.05 -7.19 25.52
N LYS A 511 -21.91 -6.80 26.48
CA LYS A 511 -21.90 -7.35 27.85
C LYS A 511 -22.16 -8.87 27.93
N GLN A 512 -22.65 -9.49 26.85
CA GLN A 512 -22.89 -10.93 26.76
C GLN A 512 -21.66 -11.71 26.25
N SER A 513 -20.62 -11.02 25.77
CA SER A 513 -19.38 -11.66 25.32
C SER A 513 -18.61 -12.19 26.53
N ALA A 514 -18.23 -13.48 26.47
CA ALA A 514 -17.37 -14.10 27.47
C ALA A 514 -15.89 -13.71 27.30
N ASN A 515 -15.49 -13.28 26.10
CA ASN A 515 -14.10 -12.94 25.80
C ASN A 515 -13.84 -11.47 26.13
N LEU A 516 -12.85 -11.23 26.99
CA LEU A 516 -12.41 -9.89 27.39
C LEU A 516 -11.11 -9.54 26.67
N VAL A 517 -11.10 -8.38 26.01
CA VAL A 517 -9.89 -7.84 25.37
C VAL A 517 -9.28 -6.78 26.29
N LYS A 518 -7.96 -6.82 26.50
CA LYS A 518 -7.24 -5.80 27.28
C LYS A 518 -7.16 -4.52 26.45
N VAL A 519 -7.76 -3.43 26.91
CA VAL A 519 -7.76 -2.16 26.18
C VAL A 519 -6.82 -1.17 26.86
N LEU A 520 -5.86 -0.61 26.12
CA LEU A 520 -5.02 0.49 26.59
C LEU A 520 -5.85 1.77 26.65
N ILE A 521 -6.17 2.25 27.85
CA ILE A 521 -6.99 3.43 28.09
C ILE A 521 -6.14 4.69 28.26
N ASP A 522 -5.01 4.56 28.95
CA ASP A 522 -4.13 5.69 29.24
C ASP A 522 -2.67 5.29 29.40
N PHE A 523 -1.78 6.27 29.26
CA PHE A 523 -0.33 6.14 29.43
C PHE A 523 0.30 7.54 29.60
N SER A 524 1.52 7.61 30.12
CA SER A 524 2.28 8.86 30.20
C SER A 524 2.79 9.26 28.81
N THR A 525 2.24 10.35 28.27
CA THR A 525 2.64 10.87 26.94
C THR A 525 4.05 11.44 26.95
N GLU A 526 4.49 12.04 28.05
CA GLU A 526 5.86 12.55 28.22
C GLU A 526 6.89 11.42 28.16
N GLU A 527 6.66 10.36 28.93
CA GLU A 527 7.50 9.15 28.90
C GLU A 527 7.52 8.54 27.49
N TYR A 528 6.36 8.48 26.82
CA TYR A 528 6.26 7.99 25.45
C TYR A 528 7.17 8.76 24.49
N TYR A 529 7.10 10.10 24.44
CA TYR A 529 7.93 10.89 23.52
C TYR A 529 9.42 10.78 23.83
N ASN A 530 9.78 10.78 25.12
CA ASN A 530 11.18 10.62 25.55
C ASN A 530 11.73 9.25 25.16
N ARG A 531 10.96 8.18 25.31
CA ARG A 531 11.36 6.81 24.92
C ARG A 531 11.57 6.67 23.43
N VAL A 532 10.66 7.19 22.61
CA VAL A 532 10.83 7.18 21.16
C VAL A 532 12.12 7.90 20.77
N ALA A 533 12.33 9.11 21.30
CA ALA A 533 13.49 9.91 20.95
C ALA A 533 14.81 9.27 21.43
N ASN A 534 14.86 8.79 22.68
CA ASN A 534 16.06 8.16 23.25
C ASN A 534 16.41 6.85 22.53
N SER A 535 15.41 6.00 22.24
CA SER A 535 15.61 4.75 21.50
C SER A 535 16.18 5.02 20.10
N LEU A 536 15.55 5.92 19.35
CA LEU A 536 16.01 6.29 18.00
C LEU A 536 17.41 6.94 18.03
N GLY A 537 17.71 7.73 19.06
CA GLY A 537 19.00 8.39 19.23
C GLY A 537 20.13 7.50 19.76
N SER A 538 19.83 6.31 20.28
CA SER A 538 20.84 5.37 20.79
C SER A 538 21.69 4.79 19.66
N LYS A 539 23.01 4.74 19.87
CA LYS A 539 23.98 4.17 18.92
C LYS A 539 24.16 2.64 19.03
N GLU A 540 23.56 1.99 20.02
CA GLU A 540 23.79 0.57 20.33
C GLU A 540 23.37 -0.36 19.17
N GLN A 541 22.23 -0.05 18.55
CA GLN A 541 21.74 -0.72 17.33
C GLN A 541 21.45 0.35 16.28
N SER A 542 22.49 0.97 15.73
CA SER A 542 22.32 2.01 14.69
C SER A 542 22.54 1.46 13.29
N ALA A 543 22.12 2.20 12.27
CA ALA A 543 22.29 1.82 10.88
C ALA A 543 23.75 1.52 10.52
N ILE A 544 23.97 0.44 9.77
CA ILE A 544 25.27 0.05 9.20
C ILE A 544 25.59 0.81 7.91
N ILE A 545 24.54 1.26 7.20
CA ILE A 545 24.62 2.16 6.04
C ILE A 545 23.49 3.16 6.21
N GLY A 546 23.83 4.41 6.50
CA GLY A 546 22.85 5.41 6.92
C GLY A 546 22.03 6.05 5.81
N SER A 547 22.43 5.94 4.54
CA SER A 547 21.70 6.53 3.41
C SER A 547 22.14 6.01 2.05
N PHE A 548 21.34 6.28 1.02
CA PHE A 548 21.74 6.04 -0.37
C PHE A 548 22.97 6.86 -0.79
N ALA A 549 23.12 8.08 -0.26
CA ALA A 549 24.28 8.92 -0.57
C ALA A 549 25.58 8.30 -0.05
N GLU A 550 25.54 7.76 1.16
CA GLU A 550 26.65 7.00 1.75
C GLU A 550 26.93 5.72 0.95
N GLN A 551 25.89 4.94 0.63
CA GLN A 551 26.03 3.71 -0.16
C GLN A 551 26.65 3.97 -1.54
N ARG A 552 26.22 5.02 -2.24
CA ARG A 552 26.83 5.45 -3.51
C ARG A 552 28.30 5.83 -3.35
N ALA A 553 28.66 6.49 -2.25
CA ALA A 553 30.05 6.86 -2.00
C ALA A 553 30.93 5.61 -1.77
N ILE A 554 30.38 4.56 -1.15
CA ILE A 554 31.03 3.25 -1.00
C ILE A 554 31.24 2.61 -2.38
N TRP A 555 30.20 2.51 -3.21
CA TRP A 555 30.31 1.87 -4.54
C TRP A 555 31.14 2.66 -5.57
N SER A 556 31.46 3.93 -5.29
CA SER A 556 32.27 4.78 -6.16
C SER A 556 33.76 4.76 -5.81
N LYS A 557 34.15 4.14 -4.69
CA LYS A 557 35.54 4.11 -4.22
C LYS A 557 36.07 2.69 -4.22
N PRO A 558 37.35 2.47 -4.56
CA PRO A 558 37.96 1.15 -4.41
C PRO A 558 37.84 0.71 -2.95
N PRO A 559 37.57 -0.58 -2.69
CA PRO A 559 37.57 -1.11 -1.33
C PRO A 559 38.89 -0.73 -0.66
N LYS A 560 38.83 -0.20 0.55
CA LYS A 560 40.06 -0.06 1.34
C LYS A 560 40.60 -1.48 1.51
N ASN A 561 41.79 -1.75 0.99
CA ASN A 561 42.52 -2.98 1.29
C ASN A 561 42.63 -3.07 2.81
N LEU A 562 41.81 -3.92 3.44
CA LEU A 562 42.20 -4.52 4.71
C LEU A 562 43.44 -5.33 4.33
N GLY A 563 44.60 -4.82 4.74
CA GLY A 563 45.89 -5.47 4.48
C GLY A 563 45.90 -6.92 4.97
N PRO A 564 46.88 -7.70 4.48
CA PRO A 564 46.94 -9.15 4.67
C PRO A 564 46.88 -9.60 6.14
#